data_AF-A0AAU7QET6-F1
#
_entry.id   AF-A0AAU7QET6-F1
#
_cell.length_a   1.000
_cell.length_b   1.000
_cell.length_c   1.000
_cell.angle_alpha   90.00
_cell.angle_beta   90.00
_cell.angle_gamma   90.00
#
_symmetry.space_group_name_H-M   'P 1'
#
loop_
_entity.id
_entity.type
_entity.pdbx_description
1 polymer ?
#
loop_
_entity_poly.entity_id
_entity_poly.type
_entity_poly.pdbx_seq_one_letter_code
_entity_poly.pdbx_strand_id
1 'polypeptide(L)'
;MILISKMMHYLMEGLTPPLAEGEPRERYDLMLPLLLHELNNAAPGVAGFLPFPRERRLRAVTRILTQDPGNDDTLEQLSAGVGATPRTLSRLFRHDTGLTFAQWRQQLKVMESISLLAQGRSVEEIARKLGYFNGSALIAMFRKTVGDTPQRYYNALGE
;
A
#
# COMPACT_ATOMS: atom_id res chain seq x y z
N MET A 1 -2.09 4.81 -5.47
CA MET A 1 -1.76 5.78 -4.41
C MET A 1 -2.23 7.13 -4.89
N ILE A 2 -3.20 7.72 -4.20
CA ILE A 2 -3.54 9.13 -4.40
C ILE A 2 -2.33 9.93 -3.90
N LEU A 3 -1.83 10.90 -4.68
CA LEU A 3 -0.84 11.84 -4.17
C LEU A 3 -1.45 12.47 -2.92
N ILE A 4 -0.91 12.15 -1.74
CA ILE A 4 -1.44 12.74 -0.50
C ILE A 4 -0.89 14.17 -0.47
N SER A 5 -1.65 15.09 -1.08
CA SER A 5 -1.43 16.52 -0.89
C SER A 5 -1.26 16.81 0.60
N LYS A 6 -0.42 17.78 0.96
CA LYS A 6 -0.28 18.23 2.36
C LYS A 6 -1.65 18.50 3.00
N MET A 7 -2.60 19.02 2.22
CA MET A 7 -3.99 19.20 2.64
C MET A 7 -4.65 17.88 3.06
N MET A 8 -4.59 16.84 2.23
CA MET A 8 -5.13 15.51 2.57
C MET A 8 -4.47 14.91 3.80
N HIS A 9 -3.16 15.07 3.97
CA HIS A 9 -2.46 14.57 5.14
C HIS A 9 -3.02 15.19 6.43
N TYR A 10 -3.14 16.51 6.48
CA TYR A 10 -3.73 17.21 7.61
C TYR A 10 -5.21 16.86 7.83
N LEU A 11 -5.97 16.66 6.76
CA LEU A 11 -7.37 16.24 6.86
C LEU A 11 -7.49 14.83 7.46
N MET A 12 -6.66 13.89 7.02
CA MET A 12 -6.63 12.53 7.57
C MET A 12 -6.21 12.54 9.04
N GLU A 13 -5.15 13.28 9.39
CA GLU A 13 -4.67 13.38 10.77
C GLU A 13 -5.76 13.95 11.70
N GLY A 14 -6.44 15.01 11.30
CA GLY A 14 -7.55 15.59 12.07
C GLY A 14 -8.80 14.71 12.16
N LEU A 15 -8.97 13.71 11.28
CA LEU A 15 -10.06 12.73 11.32
C LEU A 15 -9.70 11.45 12.11
N THR A 16 -8.41 11.24 12.44
CA THR A 16 -7.90 10.01 13.07
C THR A 16 -8.18 9.86 14.58
N PRO A 17 -8.21 10.92 15.42
CA PRO A 17 -8.57 10.71 16.83
C PRO A 17 -10.03 10.24 16.96
N PRO A 18 -10.33 9.31 17.89
CA PRO A 18 -11.71 8.92 18.16
C PRO A 18 -12.48 10.14 18.62
N LEU A 19 -13.75 10.25 18.24
CA LEU A 19 -14.68 11.27 18.76
C LEU A 19 -14.60 11.25 20.30
N ALA A 20 -13.81 12.15 20.87
CA ALA A 20 -13.91 12.42 22.29
C ALA A 20 -15.30 13.01 22.52
N GLU A 21 -15.99 12.57 23.57
CA GLU A 21 -17.29 13.15 23.92
C GLU A 21 -17.13 14.67 24.09
N GLY A 22 -17.71 15.45 23.18
CA GLY A 22 -17.60 16.92 23.14
C GLY A 22 -16.79 17.53 21.99
N GLU A 23 -16.18 16.72 21.11
CA GLU A 23 -15.59 17.23 19.86
C GLU A 23 -16.71 17.75 18.91
N PRO A 24 -16.61 18.97 18.34
CA PRO A 24 -17.66 19.52 17.49
C PRO A 24 -17.83 18.69 16.21
N ARG A 25 -18.98 18.04 16.03
CA ARG A 25 -19.39 17.39 14.76
C ARG A 25 -19.17 18.30 13.54
N GLU A 26 -19.29 19.62 13.74
CA GLU A 26 -19.07 20.66 12.75
C GLU A 26 -17.70 20.54 12.04
N ARG A 27 -16.63 20.13 12.74
CA ARG A 27 -15.31 19.92 12.11
C ARG A 27 -15.34 18.77 11.11
N TYR A 28 -15.94 17.64 11.49
CA TYR A 28 -16.08 16.48 10.61
C TYR A 28 -16.97 16.80 9.40
N ASP A 29 -18.06 17.52 9.62
CA ASP A 29 -18.99 17.94 8.55
C ASP A 29 -18.32 18.83 7.49
N LEU A 30 -17.25 19.55 7.87
CA LEU A 30 -16.44 20.35 6.95
C LEU A 30 -15.28 19.56 6.33
N MET A 31 -14.61 18.71 7.12
CA MET A 31 -13.42 17.99 6.67
C MET A 31 -13.74 16.81 5.76
N LEU A 32 -14.85 16.09 6.00
CA LEU A 32 -15.20 14.90 5.21
C LEU A 32 -15.50 15.24 3.74
N PRO A 33 -16.33 16.26 3.42
CA PRO A 33 -16.58 16.64 2.03
C PRO A 33 -15.33 17.16 1.34
N LEU A 34 -14.46 17.89 2.06
CA LEU A 34 -13.21 18.39 1.52
C LEU A 34 -12.23 17.25 1.23
N LEU A 35 -12.11 16.26 2.12
CA LEU A 35 -11.32 15.06 1.87
C LEU A 35 -11.83 14.31 0.64
N LEU A 36 -13.15 14.10 0.53
CA LEU A 36 -13.75 13.45 -0.64
C LEU A 36 -13.51 14.24 -1.94
N HIS A 37 -13.55 15.57 -1.87
CA HIS A 37 -13.24 16.44 -2.99
C HIS A 37 -11.78 16.29 -3.43
N GLU A 38 -10.83 16.33 -2.49
CA GLU A 38 -9.41 16.11 -2.77
C GLU A 38 -9.14 14.71 -3.33
N LEU A 39 -9.77 13.67 -2.77
CA LEU A 39 -9.66 12.30 -3.27
C LEU A 39 -10.18 12.14 -4.71
N ASN A 40 -11.28 12.84 -5.05
CA ASN A 40 -11.85 12.82 -6.40
C ASN A 40 -11.01 13.62 -7.41
N ASN A 41 -10.34 14.69 -6.96
CA ASN A 41 -9.54 15.56 -7.82
C ASN A 41 -8.07 15.15 -7.91
N ALA A 42 -7.63 14.24 -7.06
CA ALA A 42 -6.28 13.73 -7.11
C ALA A 42 -5.97 13.14 -8.49
N ALA A 43 -4.90 13.62 -9.11
CA ALA A 43 -4.36 12.98 -10.31
C ALA A 43 -4.07 11.51 -10.00
N PRO A 44 -4.32 10.58 -10.95
CA PRO A 44 -3.94 9.18 -10.77
C PRO A 44 -2.43 9.11 -10.52
N GLY A 45 -2.04 8.85 -9.27
CA GLY A 45 -0.64 8.73 -8.92
C GLY A 45 0.00 7.54 -9.65
N VAL A 46 1.23 7.74 -10.15
CA VAL A 46 2.00 6.76 -10.94
C VAL A 46 2.27 5.46 -10.17
N ALA A 47 2.18 5.48 -8.83
CA ALA A 47 2.15 4.25 -8.03
C ALA A 47 0.71 3.73 -7.93
N GLY A 48 0.44 2.68 -8.70
CA GLY A 48 -0.86 2.01 -8.81
C GLY A 48 -1.55 1.79 -7.46
N PHE A 49 -2.87 1.96 -7.45
CA PHE A 49 -3.74 1.52 -6.36
C PHE A 49 -3.44 0.04 -6.08
N LEU A 50 -3.19 -0.36 -4.82
CA LEU A 50 -3.14 -1.77 -4.45
C LEU A 50 -4.58 -2.28 -4.35
N PRO A 51 -5.06 -3.07 -5.32
CA PRO A 51 -6.43 -3.57 -5.29
C PRO A 51 -6.62 -4.50 -4.10
N PHE A 52 -7.55 -4.14 -3.20
CA PHE A 52 -7.95 -5.00 -2.10
C PHE A 52 -8.91 -6.08 -2.62
N PRO A 53 -8.58 -7.37 -2.45
CA PRO A 53 -9.43 -8.44 -2.95
C PRO A 53 -10.77 -8.51 -2.20
N ARG A 54 -11.84 -8.76 -2.95
CA ARG A 54 -13.19 -9.01 -2.45
C ARG A 54 -13.45 -10.49 -2.20
N GLU A 55 -12.62 -11.38 -2.75
CA GLU A 55 -12.73 -12.82 -2.52
C GLU A 55 -12.14 -13.21 -1.15
N ARG A 56 -12.83 -14.09 -0.41
CA ARG A 56 -12.51 -14.42 0.99
C ARG A 56 -11.12 -15.07 1.15
N ARG A 57 -10.77 -15.97 0.25
CA ARG A 57 -9.49 -16.71 0.28
C ARG A 57 -8.33 -15.78 -0.08
N LEU A 58 -8.51 -14.94 -1.08
CA LEU A 58 -7.54 -13.90 -1.40
C LEU A 58 -7.35 -12.94 -0.23
N ARG A 59 -8.41 -12.48 0.45
CA ARG A 59 -8.28 -11.66 1.67
C ARG A 59 -7.46 -12.34 2.76
N ALA A 60 -7.54 -13.66 2.89
CA ALA A 60 -6.72 -14.40 3.84
C ALA A 60 -5.24 -14.32 3.46
N VAL A 61 -4.91 -14.61 2.21
CA VAL A 61 -3.52 -14.52 1.68
C VAL A 61 -2.98 -13.10 1.80
N THR A 62 -3.73 -12.10 1.31
CA THR A 62 -3.26 -10.71 1.30
C THR A 62 -3.11 -10.16 2.71
N ARG A 63 -3.92 -10.60 3.68
CA ARG A 63 -3.75 -10.18 5.08
C ARG A 63 -2.42 -10.64 5.66
N ILE A 64 -2.02 -11.89 5.42
CA ILE A 64 -0.72 -12.42 5.87
C ILE A 64 0.40 -11.52 5.34
N LEU A 65 0.35 -11.21 4.05
CA LEU A 65 1.36 -10.38 3.39
C LEU A 65 1.33 -8.91 3.82
N THR A 66 0.16 -8.34 4.10
CA THR A 66 0.08 -6.96 4.60
C THR A 66 0.57 -6.84 6.04
N GLN A 67 0.39 -7.89 6.85
CA GLN A 67 0.92 -7.93 8.23
C GLN A 67 2.43 -8.12 8.27
N ASP A 68 2.96 -8.94 7.36
CA ASP A 68 4.39 -9.12 7.16
C ASP A 68 4.77 -8.95 5.68
N PRO A 69 5.03 -7.72 5.22
CA PRO A 69 5.45 -7.46 3.84
C PRO A 69 6.80 -8.07 3.48
N GLY A 70 7.60 -8.46 4.48
CA GLY A 70 8.89 -9.13 4.30
C GLY A 70 8.75 -10.61 3.98
N ASN A 71 7.61 -11.22 4.32
CA ASN A 71 7.29 -12.62 4.04
C ASN A 71 7.55 -12.93 2.56
N ASP A 72 8.30 -14.00 2.30
CA ASP A 72 8.70 -14.49 0.97
C ASP A 72 8.00 -15.81 0.57
N ASP A 73 7.05 -16.29 1.39
CA ASP A 73 6.29 -17.51 1.14
C ASP A 73 5.72 -17.53 -0.27
N THR A 74 5.82 -18.69 -0.91
CA THR A 74 5.23 -18.93 -2.22
C THR A 74 3.71 -19.04 -2.13
N LEU A 75 3.04 -18.95 -3.27
CA LEU A 75 1.59 -19.14 -3.30
C LEU A 75 1.22 -20.58 -2.89
N GLU A 76 2.11 -21.54 -3.12
CA GLU A 76 2.03 -22.91 -2.63
C GLU A 76 1.98 -22.97 -1.11
N GLN A 77 2.93 -22.30 -0.43
CA GLN A 77 2.98 -22.24 1.02
C GLN A 77 1.75 -21.51 1.59
N LEU A 78 1.39 -20.36 1.02
CA LEU A 78 0.23 -19.57 1.47
C LEU A 78 -1.12 -20.28 1.23
N SER A 79 -1.17 -21.22 0.28
CA SER A 79 -2.40 -21.97 -0.02
C SER A 79 -2.78 -23.00 1.05
N ALA A 80 -1.80 -23.49 1.82
CA ALA A 80 -1.98 -24.59 2.77
C ALA A 80 -3.02 -24.31 3.86
N GLY A 81 -3.26 -23.04 4.21
CA GLY A 81 -4.22 -22.61 5.23
C GLY A 81 -5.50 -21.95 4.71
N VAL A 82 -5.68 -21.85 3.38
CA VAL A 82 -6.66 -20.92 2.78
C VAL A 82 -7.81 -21.65 2.05
N GLY A 83 -7.77 -22.98 1.95
CA GLY A 83 -8.85 -23.78 1.35
C GLY A 83 -8.99 -23.60 -0.16
N ALA A 84 -7.91 -23.25 -0.85
CA ALA A 84 -7.82 -23.21 -2.31
C ALA A 84 -6.43 -23.66 -2.76
N THR A 85 -6.36 -24.27 -3.93
CA THR A 85 -5.07 -24.63 -4.54
C THR A 85 -4.34 -23.39 -5.05
N PRO A 86 -3.01 -23.45 -5.24
CA PRO A 86 -2.22 -22.35 -5.84
C PRO A 86 -2.72 -21.93 -7.22
N ARG A 87 -3.16 -22.90 -8.03
CA ARG A 87 -3.77 -22.65 -9.35
C ARG A 87 -5.06 -21.86 -9.23
N THR A 88 -5.92 -22.22 -8.27
CA THR A 88 -7.16 -21.49 -7.99
C THR A 88 -6.86 -20.07 -7.53
N LEU A 89 -5.95 -19.89 -6.56
CA LEU A 89 -5.57 -18.58 -6.06
C LEU A 89 -4.97 -17.69 -7.15
N SER A 90 -4.09 -18.23 -7.99
CA SER A 90 -3.49 -17.48 -9.12
C SER A 90 -4.55 -16.93 -10.07
N ARG A 91 -5.55 -17.75 -10.39
CA ARG A 91 -6.68 -17.33 -11.25
C ARG A 91 -7.54 -16.28 -10.54
N LEU A 92 -7.82 -16.46 -9.26
CA LEU A 92 -8.60 -15.52 -8.47
C LEU A 92 -7.90 -14.16 -8.37
N PHE A 93 -6.58 -14.11 -8.14
CA PHE A 93 -5.83 -12.86 -8.13
C PHE A 93 -6.06 -12.06 -9.42
N ARG A 94 -5.84 -12.69 -10.59
CA ARG A 94 -6.08 -12.01 -11.87
C ARG A 94 -7.52 -11.55 -12.05
N HIS A 95 -8.49 -12.37 -11.65
CA HIS A 95 -9.90 -12.06 -11.82
C HIS A 95 -10.40 -10.95 -10.88
N ASP A 96 -10.02 -10.99 -9.61
CA ASP A 96 -10.55 -10.11 -8.56
C ASP A 96 -9.77 -8.79 -8.47
N THR A 97 -8.46 -8.83 -8.73
CA THR A 97 -7.58 -7.68 -8.57
C THR A 97 -7.01 -7.14 -9.88
N GLY A 98 -7.16 -7.88 -10.99
CA GLY A 98 -6.52 -7.56 -12.26
C GLY A 98 -5.01 -7.85 -12.30
N LEU A 99 -4.42 -8.31 -11.19
CA LEU A 99 -2.98 -8.52 -11.05
C LEU A 99 -2.64 -9.98 -10.83
N THR A 100 -1.44 -10.38 -11.23
CA THR A 100 -0.85 -11.63 -10.72
C THR A 100 -0.48 -11.50 -9.25
N PHE A 101 -0.38 -12.62 -8.55
CA PHE A 101 0.11 -12.67 -7.17
C PHE A 101 1.44 -11.92 -7.00
N ALA A 102 2.41 -12.17 -7.89
CA ALA A 102 3.70 -11.51 -7.84
C ALA A 102 3.58 -9.98 -8.02
N GLN A 103 2.80 -9.51 -9.01
CA GLN A 103 2.58 -8.08 -9.20
C GLN A 103 1.90 -7.43 -8.00
N TRP A 104 0.89 -8.09 -7.43
CA TRP A 104 0.20 -7.62 -6.23
C TRP A 104 1.18 -7.49 -5.04
N ARG A 105 2.03 -8.50 -4.82
CA ARG A 105 3.07 -8.47 -3.77
C ARG A 105 4.09 -7.36 -4.00
N GLN A 106 4.52 -7.12 -5.25
CA GLN A 106 5.44 -6.03 -5.56
C GLN A 106 4.81 -4.66 -5.29
N GLN A 107 3.53 -4.46 -5.67
CA GLN A 107 2.83 -3.22 -5.37
C GLN A 107 2.69 -2.98 -3.86
N LEU A 108 2.40 -4.03 -3.08
CA LEU A 108 2.38 -3.93 -1.62
C LEU A 108 3.73 -3.46 -1.07
N LYS A 109 4.85 -4.06 -1.53
CA LYS A 109 6.19 -3.66 -1.08
C LYS A 109 6.54 -2.24 -1.49
N VAL A 110 6.14 -1.79 -2.67
CA VAL A 110 6.29 -0.39 -3.09
C VAL A 110 5.53 0.54 -2.14
N MET A 111 4.26 0.27 -1.88
CA MET A 111 3.45 1.10 -0.98
C MET A 111 4.07 1.18 0.42
N GLU A 112 4.54 0.05 0.96
CA GLU A 112 5.16 0.08 2.28
C GLU A 112 6.53 0.73 2.29
N SER A 113 7.31 0.64 1.21
CA SER A 113 8.56 1.38 1.13
C SER A 113 8.33 2.90 1.16
N ILE A 114 7.26 3.41 0.52
CA ILE A 114 6.90 4.83 0.56
C ILE A 114 6.45 5.23 1.96
N SER A 115 5.61 4.41 2.61
CA SER A 115 5.17 4.62 3.99
C SER A 115 6.34 4.70 4.96
N LEU A 116 7.32 3.80 4.83
CA LEU A 116 8.50 3.78 5.70
C LEU A 116 9.47 4.92 5.41
N LEU A 117 9.61 5.33 4.15
CA LEU A 117 10.36 6.55 3.79
C LEU A 117 9.72 7.79 4.42
N ALA A 118 8.39 7.90 4.42
CA ALA A 118 7.68 8.99 5.06
C ALA A 118 7.93 9.05 6.57
N GLN A 119 8.19 7.90 7.19
CA GLN A 119 8.58 7.78 8.60
C GLN A 119 10.08 8.06 8.85
N GLY A 120 10.83 8.51 7.82
CA GLY A 120 12.25 8.83 7.93
C GLY A 120 13.18 7.61 8.00
N ARG A 121 12.70 6.40 7.66
CA ARG A 121 13.54 5.19 7.66
C ARG A 121 14.55 5.24 6.52
N SER A 122 15.75 4.72 6.77
CA SER A 122 16.78 4.58 5.74
C SER A 122 16.43 3.48 4.74
N VAL A 123 16.91 3.61 3.50
CA VAL A 123 16.69 2.61 2.43
C VAL A 123 17.14 1.21 2.85
N GLU A 124 18.21 1.10 3.64
CA GLU A 124 18.75 -0.17 4.12
C GLU A 124 17.84 -0.85 5.14
N GLU A 125 17.25 -0.08 6.06
CA GLU A 125 16.26 -0.59 7.02
C GLU A 125 14.99 -1.05 6.31
N ILE A 126 14.54 -0.28 5.31
CA ILE A 126 13.36 -0.61 4.51
C ILE A 126 13.61 -1.91 3.73
N ALA A 127 14.77 -2.06 3.11
CA ALA A 127 15.11 -3.27 2.37
C ALA A 127 15.00 -4.51 3.27
N ARG A 128 15.62 -4.45 4.46
CA ARG A 128 15.59 -5.53 5.44
C ARG A 128 14.16 -5.86 5.89
N LYS A 129 13.35 -4.83 6.19
CA LYS A 129 11.95 -5.01 6.61
C LYS A 129 11.08 -5.61 5.52
N LEU A 130 11.37 -5.33 4.25
CA LEU A 130 10.64 -5.87 3.10
C LEU A 130 11.25 -7.17 2.55
N GLY A 131 12.17 -7.81 3.28
CA GLY A 131 12.75 -9.10 2.91
C GLY A 131 13.73 -9.04 1.73
N TYR A 132 14.35 -7.88 1.49
CA TYR A 132 15.44 -7.73 0.52
C TYR A 132 16.81 -7.84 1.19
N PHE A 133 17.77 -8.36 0.44
CA PHE A 133 19.14 -8.56 0.93
C PHE A 133 19.87 -7.24 1.24
N ASN A 134 19.61 -6.18 0.46
CA ASN A 134 20.23 -4.86 0.65
C ASN A 134 19.39 -3.74 0.00
N GLY A 135 19.77 -2.49 0.26
CA GLY A 135 19.14 -1.31 -0.34
C GLY A 135 19.14 -1.30 -1.87
N SER A 136 20.18 -1.83 -2.51
CA SER A 136 20.26 -1.91 -3.97
C SER A 136 19.18 -2.81 -4.58
N ALA A 137 18.88 -3.94 -3.93
CA ALA A 137 17.81 -4.85 -4.37
C ALA A 137 16.43 -4.19 -4.24
N LEU A 138 16.21 -3.43 -3.16
CA LEU A 138 14.99 -2.62 -3.00
C LEU A 138 14.87 -1.57 -4.11
N ILE A 139 15.93 -0.80 -4.37
CA ILE A 139 15.94 0.24 -5.42
C ILE A 139 15.66 -0.37 -6.79
N ALA A 140 16.27 -1.51 -7.12
CA ALA A 140 16.06 -2.20 -8.39
C ALA A 140 14.60 -2.65 -8.54
N MET A 141 14.02 -3.23 -7.50
CA MET A 141 12.61 -3.61 -7.48
C MET A 141 11.68 -2.39 -7.65
N PHE A 142 11.94 -1.33 -6.90
CA PHE A 142 11.11 -0.13 -6.92
C PHE A 142 11.14 0.52 -8.30
N ARG A 143 12.33 0.67 -8.90
CA ARG A 143 12.49 1.17 -10.28
C ARG A 143 11.75 0.31 -11.29
N LYS A 144 11.82 -1.02 -11.16
CA LYS A 144 11.10 -1.93 -12.05
C LYS A 144 9.58 -1.76 -11.96
N THR A 145 9.06 -1.39 -10.80
CA THR A 145 7.61 -1.31 -10.54
C THR A 145 7.05 0.09 -10.77
N VAL A 146 7.80 1.14 -10.42
CA VAL A 146 7.35 2.54 -10.40
C VAL A 146 8.04 3.38 -11.48
N GLY A 147 9.17 2.94 -12.03
CA GLY A 147 9.95 3.66 -13.03
C GLY A 147 11.01 4.61 -12.47
N ASP A 148 11.07 4.84 -11.16
CA ASP A 148 12.05 5.73 -10.52
C ASP A 148 12.60 5.16 -9.19
N THR A 149 13.51 5.86 -8.52
CA THR A 149 14.00 5.47 -7.19
C THR A 149 13.00 5.83 -6.08
N PRO A 150 13.02 5.10 -4.95
CA PRO A 150 12.16 5.40 -3.81
C PRO A 150 12.28 6.87 -3.35
N GLN A 151 13.51 7.39 -3.24
CA GLN A 151 13.74 8.76 -2.74
C GLN A 151 13.28 9.84 -3.73
N ARG A 152 13.54 9.67 -5.04
CA ARG A 152 13.10 10.66 -6.04
C ARG A 152 11.59 10.67 -6.14
N TYR A 153 10.97 9.49 -6.14
CA TYR A 153 9.53 9.36 -6.09
C TYR A 153 8.94 10.04 -4.86
N TYR A 154 9.51 9.79 -3.67
CA TYR A 154 9.05 10.41 -2.42
C TYR A 154 9.21 11.94 -2.40
N ASN A 155 10.34 12.46 -2.88
CA ASN A 155 10.55 13.90 -2.94
C ASN A 155 9.53 14.58 -3.89
N ALA A 156 9.22 13.95 -5.02
CA ALA A 156 8.20 14.44 -5.96
C ALA A 156 6.76 14.35 -5.43
N LEU A 157 6.50 13.56 -4.38
CA LEU A 157 5.21 13.56 -3.68
C LEU A 157 5.05 14.76 -2.73
N GLY A 158 6.16 15.37 -2.31
CA GLY A 158 6.18 16.45 -1.31
C GLY A 158 6.17 17.87 -1.87
N GLU A 159 6.31 17.99 -3.19
CA GLU A 159 6.12 19.22 -3.98
C GLU A 159 4.64 19.40 -4.37
#